data_AF-A0A2V6WZ24-F1
#
_entry.id   AF-A0A2V6WZ24-F1
#
_cell.length_a   1.000
_cell.length_b   1.000
_cell.length_c   1.000
_cell.angle_alpha   90.00
_cell.angle_beta   90.00
_cell.angle_gamma   90.00
#
_symmetry.space_group_name_H-M   'P 1'
#
loop_
_entity.id
_entity.type
_entity.pdbx_description
1 polymer ?
#
loop_
_entity_poly.entity_id
_entity_poly.type
_entity_poly.pdbx_seq_one_letter_code
_entity_poly.pdbx_strand_id
1 'polypeptide(L)'
;PRLGGRRRSPLGSGGDGAHRGGLGFRRAYRILAPELTLTSMLDRRVVPPYGLAGGRDGAPFRITLNPGPRERVIRGKETVQLAANDLVVIETCGGGGYGPPGERPADRTARDRAEDYRG
;
A
#
# COMPACT_ATOMS: atom_id res chain seq x y z
N PRO A 1 -16.88 19.58 -3.93
CA PRO A 1 -15.45 19.98 -3.91
C PRO A 1 -14.54 18.81 -4.34
N ARG A 2 -13.72 19.00 -5.39
CA ARG A 2 -12.99 17.92 -6.08
C ARG A 2 -11.97 17.24 -5.16
N LEU A 3 -12.21 15.96 -4.83
CA LEU A 3 -11.29 15.06 -4.14
C LEU A 3 -10.12 14.68 -5.07
N GLY A 4 -9.17 15.59 -5.25
CA GLY A 4 -7.95 15.36 -6.04
C GLY A 4 -6.91 14.53 -5.26
N GLY A 5 -7.25 13.31 -4.86
CA GLY A 5 -6.29 12.40 -4.24
C GLY A 5 -5.30 11.92 -5.28
N ARG A 6 -4.09 12.50 -5.33
CA ARG A 6 -3.00 11.95 -6.17
C ARG A 6 -2.70 10.52 -5.71
N ARG A 7 -3.08 9.54 -6.55
CA ARG A 7 -2.70 8.14 -6.40
C ARG A 7 -1.20 8.05 -6.65
N ARG A 8 -0.41 7.70 -5.63
CA ARG A 8 1.01 7.35 -5.79
C ARG A 8 1.15 5.88 -5.50
N SER A 9 1.89 5.14 -6.33
CA SER A 9 2.30 3.79 -5.95
C SER A 9 3.43 3.88 -4.93
N PRO A 10 3.35 3.17 -3.79
CA PRO A 10 4.48 3.07 -2.88
C PRO A 10 5.56 2.23 -3.59
N LEU A 11 6.71 2.84 -3.86
CA LEU A 11 7.90 2.14 -4.32
C LEU A 11 8.22 1.02 -3.33
N GLY A 12 8.57 -0.17 -3.83
CA GLY A 12 8.88 -1.35 -3.03
C GLY A 12 7.67 -2.04 -2.41
N SER A 13 6.44 -1.72 -2.83
CA SER A 13 5.25 -2.43 -2.33
C SER A 13 5.03 -3.79 -2.97
N GLY A 14 5.50 -4.02 -4.19
CA GLY A 14 5.44 -5.32 -4.85
C GLY A 14 6.63 -6.18 -4.45
N GLY A 15 6.40 -7.46 -4.18
CA GLY A 15 7.45 -8.39 -3.80
C GLY A 15 8.43 -8.64 -4.95
N ASP A 16 9.72 -8.70 -4.63
CA ASP A 16 10.77 -9.00 -5.62
C ASP A 16 10.64 -10.41 -6.19
N GLY A 17 11.00 -10.55 -7.46
CA GLY A 17 11.17 -11.85 -8.11
C GLY A 17 11.65 -11.69 -9.55
N ALA A 18 11.95 -12.81 -10.20
CA ALA A 18 12.14 -12.85 -11.66
C ALA A 18 10.96 -12.16 -12.37
N HIS A 19 9.76 -12.32 -11.79
CA HIS A 19 8.58 -11.50 -12.04
C HIS A 19 8.15 -10.82 -10.74
N ARG A 20 8.35 -9.50 -10.63
CA ARG A 20 7.91 -8.73 -9.45
C ARG A 20 6.39 -8.79 -9.29
N GLY A 21 5.94 -8.67 -8.05
CA GLY A 21 4.54 -8.42 -7.77
C GLY A 21 4.08 -7.02 -8.19
N GLY A 22 2.79 -6.85 -8.42
CA GLY A 22 2.20 -5.55 -8.73
C GLY A 22 2.33 -4.58 -7.55
N LEU A 23 2.61 -3.30 -7.83
CA LEU A 23 2.67 -2.28 -6.79
C LEU A 23 1.26 -1.96 -6.25
N GLY A 24 1.19 -1.72 -4.95
CA GLY A 24 0.02 -1.13 -4.31
C GLY A 24 -0.17 0.33 -4.71
N PHE A 25 -1.10 1.00 -4.02
CA PHE A 25 -1.28 2.44 -4.10
C PHE A 25 -1.49 3.06 -2.73
N ARG A 26 -1.09 4.32 -2.63
CA ARG A 26 -1.29 5.20 -1.48
C ARG A 26 -2.29 6.29 -1.84
N ARG A 27 -3.33 6.43 -1.00
CA ARG A 27 -4.31 7.52 -1.05
C ARG A 27 -4.41 8.16 0.31
N ALA A 28 -4.57 9.48 0.33
CA ALA A 28 -4.76 10.26 1.55
C ALA A 28 -6.07 11.03 1.45
N TYR A 29 -6.89 10.94 2.51
CA TYR A 29 -8.16 11.64 2.63
C TYR A 29 -8.11 12.56 3.84
N ARG A 30 -8.36 13.85 3.62
CA ARG A 30 -8.58 14.79 4.72
C ARG A 30 -10.07 14.87 4.99
N ILE A 31 -10.47 14.64 6.23
CA ILE A 31 -11.87 14.72 6.64
C ILE A 31 -12.23 16.21 6.73
N LEU A 32 -13.32 16.58 6.05
CA LEU A 32 -13.84 17.95 6.03
C LEU A 32 -15.15 18.10 6.81
N ALA A 33 -15.84 16.99 7.06
CA ALA A 33 -17.05 16.99 7.87
C ALA A 33 -16.70 17.13 9.36
N PRO A 34 -17.57 17.71 10.19
CA PRO A 34 -17.38 17.78 11.65
C PRO A 34 -17.17 16.41 12.27
N GLU A 35 -17.95 15.43 11.82
CA GLU A 35 -17.89 14.04 12.27
C GLU A 35 -18.06 13.09 11.08
N LEU A 36 -17.31 11.98 11.09
CA LEU A 36 -17.41 10.93 10.09
C LEU A 36 -17.08 9.57 10.71
N THR A 37 -17.88 8.54 10.40
CA THR A 37 -17.58 7.16 10.78
C THR A 37 -16.80 6.47 9.67
N LEU A 38 -15.63 5.91 10.01
CA LEU A 38 -14.86 5.04 9.13
C LEU A 38 -14.96 3.59 9.65
N THR A 39 -15.56 2.72 8.85
CA THR A 39 -15.52 1.27 9.08
C THR A 39 -14.52 0.65 8.12
N SER A 40 -13.51 -0.01 8.66
CA SER A 40 -12.51 -0.74 7.91
C SER A 40 -12.84 -2.23 7.89
N MET A 41 -12.80 -2.84 6.70
CA MET A 41 -12.94 -4.29 6.49
C MET A 41 -11.83 -4.74 5.54
N LEU A 42 -10.62 -4.87 6.06
CA LEU A 42 -9.44 -5.22 5.27
C LEU A 42 -8.83 -6.52 5.76
N ASP A 43 -8.17 -7.20 4.83
CA ASP A 43 -7.30 -8.36 5.07
C ASP A 43 -5.88 -8.04 4.60
N ARG A 44 -4.98 -9.03 4.62
CA ARG A 44 -3.58 -8.91 4.15
C ARG A 44 -2.72 -7.89 4.91
N ARG A 45 -3.10 -7.57 6.15
CA ARG A 45 -2.31 -6.77 7.09
C ARG A 45 -1.28 -7.60 7.85
N VAL A 46 -1.71 -8.76 8.36
CA VAL A 46 -0.85 -9.65 9.17
C VAL A 46 -0.09 -10.62 8.28
N VAL A 47 -0.80 -11.26 7.34
CA VAL A 47 -0.21 -12.14 6.32
C VAL A 47 -0.28 -11.43 4.97
N PRO A 48 0.84 -10.86 4.47
CA PRO A 48 0.84 -10.17 3.19
C PRO A 48 0.59 -11.14 2.01
N PRO A 49 0.39 -10.63 0.79
CA PRO A 49 0.45 -11.46 -0.41
C PRO A 49 1.84 -12.09 -0.52
N TYR A 50 1.88 -13.42 -0.43
CA TYR A 50 3.14 -14.17 -0.35
C TYR A 50 3.81 -14.30 -1.72
N GLY A 51 5.14 -14.37 -1.71
CA GLY A 51 5.93 -14.71 -2.88
C GLY A 51 5.85 -16.20 -3.23
N LEU A 52 6.13 -16.53 -4.49
CA LEU A 52 6.08 -17.89 -5.02
C LEU A 52 7.42 -18.29 -5.65
N ALA A 53 7.78 -19.58 -5.52
CA ALA A 53 8.96 -20.16 -6.16
C ALA A 53 10.27 -19.36 -5.93
N GLY A 54 10.48 -18.86 -4.71
CA GLY A 54 11.65 -18.06 -4.36
C GLY A 54 11.49 -16.54 -4.53
N GLY A 55 10.31 -16.08 -4.96
CA GLY A 55 9.93 -14.66 -4.89
C GLY A 55 9.68 -14.20 -3.46
N ARG A 56 9.79 -12.88 -3.22
CA ARG A 56 9.53 -12.23 -1.93
C ARG A 56 8.06 -11.82 -1.79
N ASP A 57 7.63 -11.67 -0.55
CA ASP A 57 6.29 -11.19 -0.23
C ASP A 57 6.10 -9.73 -0.65
N GLY A 58 4.86 -9.37 -0.99
CA GLY A 58 4.47 -7.97 -1.17
C GLY A 58 4.31 -7.25 0.17
N ALA A 59 4.24 -5.92 0.13
CA ALA A 59 3.95 -5.12 1.31
C ALA A 59 2.52 -5.40 1.82
N PRO A 60 2.31 -5.39 3.16
CA PRO A 60 1.00 -5.57 3.75
C PRO A 60 0.09 -4.35 3.54
N PHE A 61 -1.22 -4.55 3.69
CA PHE A 61 -2.19 -3.46 3.70
C PHE A 61 -2.09 -2.64 5.00
N ARG A 62 -2.11 -1.30 4.90
CA ARG A 62 -2.07 -0.39 6.06
C ARG A 62 -3.06 0.76 5.94
N ILE A 63 -3.76 1.07 7.02
CA ILE A 63 -4.46 2.36 7.20
C ILE A 63 -3.85 3.05 8.41
N THR A 64 -3.45 4.30 8.19
CA THR A 64 -2.81 5.15 9.19
C THR A 64 -3.63 6.43 9.34
N LEU A 65 -4.11 6.69 10.54
CA LEU A 65 -4.72 7.96 10.93
C LEU A 65 -3.64 8.91 11.43
N ASN A 66 -3.68 10.16 10.98
CA ASN A 66 -2.83 11.26 11.41
C ASN A 66 -1.33 10.90 11.52
N PRO A 67 -0.68 10.48 10.42
CA PRO A 67 0.74 10.11 10.44
C PRO A 67 1.62 11.18 11.10
N GLY A 68 2.60 10.75 11.90
CA GLY A 68 3.43 11.64 12.72
C GLY A 68 3.16 11.45 14.23
N PRO A 69 3.29 12.50 15.06
CA PRO A 69 3.21 12.37 16.51
C PRO A 69 1.88 11.81 17.06
N ARG A 70 0.79 11.92 16.29
CA ARG A 70 -0.55 11.41 16.66
C ARG A 70 -0.94 10.18 15.84
N GLU A 71 0.05 9.46 15.31
CA GLU A 71 -0.20 8.33 14.45
C GLU A 71 -0.99 7.23 15.18
N ARG A 72 -2.07 6.77 14.53
CA ARG A 72 -2.76 5.55 14.91
C ARG A 72 -2.92 4.65 13.70
N VAL A 73 -2.49 3.41 13.84
CA VAL A 73 -2.68 2.39 12.80
C VAL A 73 -3.95 1.58 13.09
N ILE A 74 -4.85 1.49 12.12
CA ILE A 74 -6.09 0.71 12.22
C ILE A 74 -5.78 -0.79 12.16
N ARG A 75 -6.38 -1.60 13.04
CA ARG A 75 -5.98 -3.00 13.27
C ARG A 75 -6.47 -3.99 12.22
N GLY A 76 -7.38 -3.59 11.34
CA GLY A 76 -7.96 -4.45 10.32
C GLY A 76 -9.45 -4.22 10.22
N LYS A 77 -10.23 -5.08 10.89
CA LYS A 77 -11.69 -4.95 11.03
C LYS A 77 -12.00 -4.09 12.25
N GLU A 78 -12.32 -2.82 12.02
CA GLU A 78 -12.45 -1.82 13.08
C GLU A 78 -13.31 -0.66 12.61
N THR A 79 -14.14 -0.12 13.51
CA THR A 79 -14.91 1.11 13.29
C THR A 79 -14.35 2.21 14.16
N VAL A 80 -14.10 3.38 13.57
CA VAL A 80 -13.56 4.56 14.26
C VAL A 80 -14.35 5.81 13.90
N GLN A 81 -14.51 6.70 14.88
CA GLN A 81 -14.99 8.06 14.64
C GLN A 81 -13.81 8.95 14.25
N LEU A 82 -14.03 9.79 13.25
CA LEU A 82 -13.09 10.78 12.75
C LEU A 82 -13.71 12.17 12.90
N ALA A 83 -12.85 13.15 13.15
CA ALA A 83 -13.21 14.55 13.26
C ALA A 83 -12.71 15.36 12.05
N ALA A 84 -13.22 16.58 11.92
CA ALA A 84 -12.70 17.53 10.94
C ALA A 84 -11.17 17.66 11.05
N ASN A 85 -10.51 17.70 9.89
CA ASN A 85 -9.06 17.76 9.70
C ASN A 85 -8.26 16.49 9.96
N ASP A 86 -8.88 15.39 10.41
CA ASP A 86 -8.19 14.10 10.45
C ASP A 86 -7.69 13.71 9.05
N LEU A 87 -6.50 13.11 9.01
CA LEU A 87 -5.87 12.61 7.79
C LEU A 87 -5.85 11.09 7.81
N VAL A 88 -6.61 10.47 6.91
CA VAL A 88 -6.61 9.02 6.70
C VAL A 88 -5.69 8.69 5.53
N VAL A 89 -4.62 7.94 5.78
CA VAL A 89 -3.73 7.42 4.75
C VAL A 89 -3.99 5.93 4.58
N ILE A 90 -4.36 5.53 3.37
CA ILE A 90 -4.59 4.14 2.98
C ILE A 90 -3.49 3.71 2.01
N GLU A 91 -2.81 2.63 2.35
CA GLU A 91 -1.77 1.97 1.58
C GLU A 91 -2.24 0.54 1.30
N THR A 92 -2.58 0.26 0.05
CA THR A 92 -2.97 -1.09 -0.34
C THR A 92 -1.75 -1.99 -0.42
N CYS A 93 -1.96 -3.29 -0.22
CA CYS A 93 -0.91 -4.28 -0.44
C CYS A 93 -0.37 -4.22 -1.88
N GLY A 94 0.88 -4.63 -2.04
CA GLY A 94 1.38 -5.08 -3.33
C GLY A 94 1.31 -6.60 -3.43
N GLY A 95 1.41 -7.11 -4.66
CA GLY A 95 1.46 -8.55 -4.90
C GLY A 95 2.80 -9.17 -4.47
N GLY A 96 2.82 -10.47 -4.21
CA GLY A 96 4.07 -11.21 -4.05
C GLY A 96 4.79 -11.39 -5.40
N GLY A 97 6.11 -11.49 -5.36
CA GLY A 97 6.93 -11.81 -6.53
C GLY A 97 6.92 -13.30 -6.85
N TYR A 98 7.33 -13.63 -8.07
CA TYR A 98 7.50 -15.01 -8.53
C TYR A 98 8.93 -15.24 -9.04
N GLY A 99 9.53 -16.35 -8.62
CA GLY A 99 10.89 -16.75 -9.00
C GLY A 99 11.98 -15.97 -8.25
N PRO A 100 13.24 -16.46 -8.27
CA PRO A 100 14.35 -15.79 -7.58
C PRO A 100 14.58 -14.36 -8.10
N PRO A 101 14.71 -13.34 -7.23
CA PRO A 101 15.00 -11.97 -7.65
C PRO A 101 16.26 -11.81 -8.52
N GLY A 102 17.27 -12.66 -8.31
CA GLY A 102 18.52 -12.66 -9.09
C GLY A 102 18.34 -13.08 -10.55
N GLU A 103 17.23 -13.73 -10.90
CA GLU A 103 16.92 -14.15 -12.28
C GLU A 103 16.12 -13.08 -13.04
N ARG A 104 15.92 -11.88 -12.46
CA ARG A 104 15.17 -10.80 -13.09
C ARG A 104 15.92 -10.27 -14.32
N PRO A 105 15.33 -10.36 -15.53
CA PRO A 105 15.95 -9.83 -16.74
C PRO A 105 16.22 -8.33 -16.66
N ALA A 106 17.38 -7.90 -17.20
CA ALA A 106 17.83 -6.51 -17.11
C ALA A 106 16.90 -5.52 -17.85
N ASP A 107 16.31 -5.94 -18.97
CA ASP A 107 15.32 -5.17 -19.74
C ASP A 107 14.05 -4.88 -18.91
N ARG A 108 13.56 -5.86 -18.15
CA ARG A 108 12.41 -5.68 -17.25
C ARG A 108 12.73 -4.75 -16.10
N THR A 109 13.93 -4.85 -15.53
CA THR A 109 14.41 -3.93 -14.50
C THR A 109 14.51 -2.50 -15.04
N ALA A 110 15.01 -2.32 -16.27
CA ALA A 110 15.08 -1.02 -16.92
C ALA A 110 13.69 -0.42 -17.17
N ARG A 111 12.75 -1.24 -17.67
CA ARG A 111 11.36 -0.81 -17.87
C ARG A 111 10.72 -0.33 -16.58
N ASP A 112 10.87 -1.09 -15.50
CA ASP A 112 10.31 -0.73 -14.19
C ASP A 112 10.88 0.59 -13.66
N ARG A 113 12.16 0.87 -13.91
CA ARG A 113 12.76 2.17 -13.55
C ARG A 113 12.22 3.32 -14.39
N ALA A 114 11.98 3.09 -15.68
CA ALA A 114 11.39 4.08 -16.59
C ALA A 114 9.93 4.40 -16.25
N GLU A 115 9.18 3.40 -15.78
CA GLU A 115 7.76 3.51 -15.41
C GLU A 115 7.52 3.83 -13.92
N ASP A 116 8.60 4.05 -13.14
CA ASP A 116 8.56 4.29 -11.68
C ASP A 116 7.90 3.15 -10.86
N TYR A 117 8.05 1.91 -11.33
CA TYR A 117 7.58 0.68 -10.68
C TYR A 117 8.69 -0.09 -9.96
N ARG A 118 9.49 0.58 -9.13
CA ARG A 118 10.59 -0.08 -8.41
C ARG A 118 10.02 -1.01 -7.33
N GLY A 119 10.44 -2.28 -7.36
CA GLY A 119 10.39 -3.23 -6.24
C GLY A 119 11.60 -3.03 -5.35
#